data_AF-A0A944JV67-F1
#
_entry.id   AF-A0A944JV67-F1
#
_cell.length_a   1.000
_cell.length_b   1.000
_cell.length_c   1.000
_cell.angle_alpha   90.00
_cell.angle_beta   90.00
_cell.angle_gamma   90.00
#
_symmetry.space_group_name_H-M   'P 1'
#
loop_
_entity.id
_entity.type
_entity.pdbx_description
1 polymer ?
#
loop_
_entity_poly.entity_id
_entity_poly.type
_entity_poly.pdbx_seq_one_letter_code
_entity_poly.pdbx_strand_id
1 'polypeptide(L)' 'MDMQTWRDAWGRADNAAQSIRAALTTLGVPESVWGSLRPIVTHAGGAYVDLGKLPADVVEQIAETLRHPVTSA' A
#
# COMPACT_ATOMS: atom_id res chain seq x y z
N MET A 1 16.50 -16.76 6.29
CA MET A 1 16.67 -15.86 5.14
C MET A 1 17.97 -15.12 5.31
N ASP A 2 18.79 -15.02 4.27
CA ASP A 2 19.99 -14.18 4.32
C ASP A 2 19.64 -12.68 4.26
N MET A 3 20.62 -11.85 4.61
CA MET A 3 20.41 -10.41 4.76
C MET A 3 20.12 -9.71 3.42
N GLN A 4 20.62 -10.22 2.30
CA GLN A 4 20.38 -9.63 0.99
C GLN A 4 18.94 -9.90 0.54
N THR A 5 18.49 -11.15 0.65
CA THR A 5 17.13 -11.55 0.34
C THR A 5 16.11 -10.77 1.18
N TRP A 6 16.41 -10.52 2.47
CA TRP A 6 15.55 -9.69 3.32
C TRP A 6 15.49 -8.23 2.84
N ARG A 7 16.64 -7.62 2.48
CA ARG A 7 16.69 -6.24 1.97
C ARG A 7 15.91 -6.08 0.66
N ASP A 8 16.03 -7.04 -0.24
CA ASP A 8 15.31 -7.00 -1.52
C ASP A 8 13.80 -7.12 -1.30
N ALA A 9 13.37 -8.00 -0.38
CA ALA A 9 11.97 -8.11 0.01
C ALA A 9 11.45 -6.82 0.68
N TRP A 10 12.26 -6.21 1.55
CA TRP A 10 11.93 -4.94 2.18
C TRP A 10 11.77 -3.82 1.14
N GLY A 11 12.71 -3.70 0.19
CA GLY A 11 12.62 -2.70 -0.87
C GLY A 11 11.37 -2.85 -1.72
N ARG A 12 10.94 -4.08 -2.04
CA ARG A 12 9.67 -4.32 -2.75
C ARG A 12 8.46 -3.89 -1.92
N ALA A 13 8.43 -4.26 -0.63
CA ALA A 13 7.34 -3.88 0.27
C ALA A 13 7.25 -2.36 0.44
N ASP A 14 8.39 -1.68 0.59
CA ASP A 14 8.46 -0.22 0.74
C ASP A 14 8.00 0.49 -0.53
N ASN A 15 8.50 0.08 -1.70
CA ASN A 15 8.06 0.62 -2.97
C ASN A 15 6.53 0.47 -3.16
N ALA A 16 5.98 -0.70 -2.85
CA ALA A 16 4.55 -0.94 -2.92
C ALA A 16 3.76 -0.05 -1.95
N ALA A 17 4.27 0.14 -0.72
CA ALA A 17 3.68 1.03 0.28
C ALA A 17 3.67 2.49 -0.20
N GLN A 18 4.74 2.95 -0.85
CA GLN A 18 4.80 4.29 -1.42
C GLN A 18 3.84 4.47 -2.61
N SER A 19 3.71 3.47 -3.48
CA SER A 19 2.77 3.52 -4.60
C SER A 19 1.31 3.65 -4.14
N ILE A 20 0.89 2.88 -3.14
CA ILE A 20 -0.48 2.99 -2.62
C ILE A 20 -0.71 4.32 -1.87
N ARG A 21 0.27 4.82 -1.11
CA ARG A 21 0.17 6.16 -0.49
C ARG A 21 0.00 7.27 -1.52
N ALA A 22 0.74 7.19 -2.63
CA ALA A 22 0.60 8.13 -3.74
C ALA A 22 -0.80 8.05 -4.36
N ALA A 23 -1.32 6.83 -4.62
CA ALA A 23 -2.67 6.64 -5.13
C ALA A 23 -3.75 7.20 -4.18
N LEU A 24 -3.65 6.93 -2.88
CA LEU A 24 -4.55 7.47 -1.87
C LEU A 24 -4.51 9.00 -1.80
N THR A 25 -3.31 9.57 -1.94
CA THR A 25 -3.13 11.03 -2.03
C THR A 25 -3.83 11.61 -3.26
N THR A 26 -3.70 10.96 -4.42
CA THR A 26 -4.40 11.36 -5.66
C THR A 26 -5.92 11.27 -5.52
N LEU A 27 -6.42 10.32 -4.71
CA LEU A 27 -7.84 10.19 -4.37
C LEU A 27 -8.32 11.20 -3.32
N GLY A 28 -7.44 12.07 -2.82
CA GLY A 28 -7.77 13.06 -1.79
C GLY A 28 -7.90 12.47 -0.38
N VAL A 29 -7.45 11.24 -0.16
CA VAL A 29 -7.47 10.60 1.17
C VAL A 29 -6.35 11.22 2.03
N PRO A 30 -6.68 11.80 3.20
CA PRO A 30 -5.69 12.48 4.04
C PRO A 30 -4.67 11.50 4.64
N GLU A 31 -3.46 12.00 4.90
CA GLU A 31 -2.35 11.21 5.46
C GLU A 31 -2.68 10.57 6.81
N SER A 32 -3.54 11.20 7.61
CA SER A 32 -4.01 10.64 8.88
C SER A 32 -4.69 9.27 8.74
N VAL A 33 -5.25 8.96 7.55
CA VAL A 33 -5.94 7.71 7.27
C VAL A 33 -4.96 6.60 6.88
N TRP A 34 -3.95 6.91 6.08
CA TRP A 34 -2.98 5.93 5.60
C TRP A 34 -1.64 5.95 6.35
N GLY A 35 -1.51 6.76 7.40
CA GLY A 35 -0.31 6.78 8.26
C GLY A 35 -0.03 5.45 8.97
N SER A 36 -1.04 4.56 9.10
CA SER A 36 -0.85 3.21 9.64
C SER A 36 -0.29 2.21 8.63
N LEU A 37 -0.25 2.58 7.35
CA LEU A 37 0.20 1.74 6.25
C LEU A 37 1.71 1.52 6.37
N ARG A 38 2.15 0.27 6.38
CA ARG A 38 3.56 -0.08 6.54
C ARG A 38 3.99 -1.28 5.68
N PRO A 39 5.22 -1.26 5.17
CA PRO A 39 5.82 -2.46 4.58
C PRO A 39 6.04 -3.52 5.66
N ILE A 40 5.79 -4.78 5.31
CA ILE A 40 6.06 -5.95 6.15
C ILE A 40 6.81 -7.00 5.33
N VAL A 41 7.85 -7.57 5.93
CA VAL A 41 8.54 -8.76 5.40
C VAL A 41 8.33 -9.91 6.37
N THR A 42 7.80 -11.03 5.89
CA THR A 42 7.61 -12.23 6.72
C THR A 42 8.92 -12.98 6.92
N HIS A 43 8.97 -13.87 7.91
CA HIS A 43 10.14 -14.74 8.14
C HIS A 43 10.46 -15.64 6.93
N ALA A 44 9.46 -15.94 6.09
CA ALA A 44 9.62 -16.70 4.85
C ALA A 44 10.07 -15.83 3.66
N GLY A 45 10.16 -14.50 3.81
CA GLY A 45 10.59 -13.58 2.76
C GLY A 45 9.48 -12.95 1.92
N GLY A 46 8.23 -13.18 2.28
CA GLY A 46 7.12 -12.56 1.59
C GLY A 46 7.11 -11.05 1.87
N ALA A 47 7.04 -10.25 0.80
CA ALA A 47 6.94 -8.80 0.85
C ALA A 47 5.47 -8.39 0.78
N TYR A 48 4.98 -7.70 1.80
CA TYR A 48 3.58 -7.31 1.95
C TYR A 48 3.46 -5.84 2.34
N VAL A 49 2.27 -5.28 2.13
CA VAL A 49 1.88 -3.98 2.67
C VAL A 49 0.73 -4.23 3.63
N ASP A 50 0.93 -3.87 4.89
CA ASP A 50 -0.13 -3.86 5.89
C ASP A 50 -0.83 -2.51 5.83
N LEU A 51 -2.09 -2.51 5.43
CA LEU A 51 -2.92 -1.31 5.32
C LEU A 51 -3.51 -0.87 6.68
N GLY A 52 -3.40 -1.72 7.70
CA GLY A 52 -4.01 -1.47 9.00
C GLY A 52 -5.54 -1.42 8.93
N LYS A 53 -6.13 -0.52 9.71
CA LYS A 53 -7.57 -0.25 9.71
C LYS A 53 -7.82 1.02 8.92
N LEU A 54 -8.55 0.90 7.82
CA LEU A 54 -9.01 2.04 7.04
C LEU A 54 -10.49 2.33 7.38
N PRO A 55 -10.91 3.60 7.42
CA PRO A 55 -12.33 3.97 7.50
C PRO A 55 -13.14 3.34 6.36
N ALA A 56 -14.37 2.91 6.64
CA ALA A 56 -15.20 2.19 5.68
C ALA A 56 -15.52 3.03 4.44
N ASP A 57 -15.79 4.32 4.62
CA ASP A 57 -16.02 5.30 3.55
C ASP A 57 -14.82 5.43 2.61
N VAL A 58 -13.61 5.41 3.16
CA VAL A 58 -12.37 5.43 2.37
C VAL A 58 -12.20 4.12 1.59
N VAL A 59 -12.52 2.97 2.20
CA VAL A 59 -12.47 1.67 1.51
C VAL A 59 -13.45 1.63 0.34
N GLU A 60 -14.66 2.16 0.50
CA GLU A 60 -15.65 2.26 -0.58
C GLU A 60 -15.16 3.18 -1.70
N GLN A 61 -14.54 4.32 -1.38
CA GLN A 61 -13.98 5.23 -2.38
C GLN A 61 -12.84 4.57 -3.19
N ILE A 62 -11.97 3.81 -2.53
CA ILE A 62 -10.93 3.02 -3.19
C ILE A 62 -11.57 1.98 -4.09
N ALA A 63 -12.58 1.25 -3.61
CA ALA A 63 -13.27 0.21 -4.38
C ALA A 63 -13.98 0.77 -5.62
N GLU A 64 -14.59 1.95 -5.51
CA GLU A 64 -15.22 2.67 -6.62
C GLU A 64 -14.19 3.03 -7.70
N THR A 65 -13.02 3.53 -7.28
CA THR A 65 -11.91 3.84 -8.18
C THR A 65 -11.38 2.59 -8.88
N LEU A 66 -11.28 1.46 -8.18
CA LEU A 66 -10.80 0.21 -8.77
C LEU A 66 -11.81 -0.41 -9.75
N ARG A 67 -13.11 -0.23 -9.51
CA ARG A 67 -14.19 -0.67 -10.42
C ARG A 67 -14.20 0.11 -11.73
N HIS A 68 -13.80 1.38 -11.68
CA HIS A 68 -13.67 2.25 -12.84
C HIS A 68 -12.19 2.57 -13.03
N PRO A 69 -11.39 1.63 -13.58
CA PRO A 69 -9.99 1.92 -13.83
C PRO A 69 -9.91 3.23 -14.60
N VAL A 70 -9.16 4.20 -14.07
CA VAL A 70 -8.81 5.40 -14.80
C VAL A 70 -8.11 4.93 -16.07
N THR A 71 -8.86 4.86 -17.18
CA THR A 71 -8.29 4.68 -18.49
C THR A 71 -7.49 5.95 -18.75
N SER A 72 -6.19 5.90 -18.48
CA SER A 72 -5.28 6.94 -18.97
C SER A 72 -5.38 6.94 -20.50
N ALA A 73 -6.02 7.98 -21.04
CA ALA A 73 -5.93 8.36 -22.44
C ALA A 73 -4.65 9.16 -22.67
#